data_AF-A0A519HQ57-F1
#
_entry.id   AF-A0A519HQ57-F1
#
_cell.length_a   1.000
_cell.length_b   1.000
_cell.length_c   1.000
_cell.angle_alpha   90.00
_cell.angle_beta   90.00
_cell.angle_gamma   90.00
#
_symmetry.space_group_name_H-M   'P 1'
#
loop_
_entity.id
_entity.type
_entity.pdbx_description
1 polymer ?
#
loop_
_entity_poly.entity_id
_entity_poly.type
_entity_poly.pdbx_seq_one_letter_code
_entity_poly.pdbx_strand_id
1 'polypeptide(L)'
;MTGTGYDYTPTSGTTAYANNGLNQSTSAGGASVTWDARGNLTSDSVRSYTYDAANRLLTGGGSTLTYDPLDRLYQMTGTGAGWFQYDGSQLAGVFAAGLGMVEHYVGGPAPAFAG
;
A
#
# COMPACT_ATOMS: atom_id res chain seq x y z
N MET A 1 24.22 21.10 -28.99
CA MET A 1 24.28 21.39 -27.54
C MET A 1 23.64 20.21 -26.82
N THR A 2 24.42 19.33 -26.20
CA THR A 2 23.90 18.16 -25.46
C THR A 2 23.88 18.52 -23.97
N GLY A 3 22.72 18.95 -23.48
CA GLY A 3 22.49 19.17 -22.05
C GLY A 3 22.11 17.86 -21.38
N THR A 4 23.07 17.20 -20.73
CA THR A 4 22.83 16.02 -19.88
C THR A 4 22.25 16.49 -18.55
N GLY A 5 20.93 16.74 -18.53
CA GLY A 5 20.17 17.16 -17.36
C GLY A 5 19.55 16.01 -16.55
N TYR A 6 20.05 14.78 -16.70
CA TYR A 6 19.49 13.60 -16.03
C TYR A 6 20.55 12.66 -15.45
N ASP A 7 21.70 13.18 -15.01
CA ASP A 7 22.63 12.39 -14.20
C ASP A 7 22.08 12.29 -12.77
N TYR A 8 21.06 11.44 -12.60
CA TYR A 8 20.68 10.93 -11.30
C TYR A 8 21.80 10.02 -10.80
N THR A 9 22.60 10.53 -9.86
CA THR A 9 23.55 9.72 -9.10
C THR A 9 22.83 9.23 -7.84
N PRO A 10 22.33 7.98 -7.81
CA PRO A 10 21.76 7.46 -6.58
C PRO A 10 22.84 7.43 -5.50
N THR A 11 22.53 7.97 -4.33
CA THR A 11 23.35 7.70 -3.16
C THR A 11 23.21 6.22 -2.83
N SER A 12 24.29 5.46 -3.03
CA SER A 12 24.36 4.07 -2.61
C SER A 12 24.66 4.04 -1.11
N GLY A 13 23.69 3.64 -0.31
CA GLY A 13 23.85 3.32 1.11
C GLY A 13 23.73 1.82 1.32
N THR A 14 24.46 1.28 2.31
CA THR A 14 24.25 -0.11 2.75
C THR A 14 23.32 -0.10 3.96
N THR A 15 22.12 -0.65 3.82
CA THR A 15 21.23 -0.94 4.95
C THR A 15 21.46 -2.40 5.38
N ALA A 16 21.91 -2.60 6.61
CA ALA A 16 22.02 -3.95 7.18
C ALA A 16 20.64 -4.48 7.55
N TYR A 17 20.36 -5.73 7.17
CA TYR A 17 19.13 -6.42 7.54
C TYR A 17 19.45 -7.66 8.35
N ALA A 18 18.62 -7.96 9.35
CA ALA A 18 18.62 -9.24 10.04
C ALA A 18 17.27 -9.91 9.83
N ASN A 19 17.26 -11.22 9.56
CA ASN A 19 16.05 -11.99 9.31
C ASN A 19 15.88 -13.11 10.36
N ASN A 20 14.64 -13.48 10.66
CA ASN A 20 14.33 -14.66 11.46
C ASN A 20 14.30 -15.96 10.61
N GLY A 21 14.02 -17.10 11.25
CA GLY A 21 13.91 -18.40 10.57
C GLY A 21 12.75 -18.55 9.58
N LEU A 22 11.84 -17.57 9.51
CA LEU A 22 10.74 -17.50 8.53
C LEU A 22 11.08 -16.59 7.34
N ASN A 23 12.33 -16.14 7.23
CA ASN A 23 12.79 -15.17 6.24
C ASN A 23 12.06 -13.81 6.34
N GLN A 24 11.72 -13.39 7.56
CA GLN A 24 11.15 -12.08 7.84
C GLN A 24 12.21 -11.17 8.44
N SER A 25 12.33 -9.94 7.93
CA SER A 25 13.24 -8.94 8.51
C SER A 25 12.83 -8.60 9.94
N THR A 26 13.71 -8.79 10.91
CA THR A 26 13.54 -8.40 12.31
C THR A 26 14.32 -7.13 12.66
N SER A 27 15.23 -6.72 11.78
CA SER A 27 15.94 -5.45 11.89
C SER A 27 16.27 -4.89 10.51
N ALA A 28 16.07 -3.58 10.34
CA ALA A 28 16.46 -2.82 9.16
C ALA A 28 17.26 -1.59 9.59
N GLY A 29 18.55 -1.55 9.27
CA GLY A 29 19.44 -0.46 9.69
C GLY A 29 19.56 -0.31 11.21
N GLY A 30 19.38 -1.40 11.97
CA GLY A 30 19.35 -1.40 13.43
C GLY A 30 17.97 -1.12 14.05
N ALA A 31 16.99 -0.68 13.26
CA ALA A 31 15.64 -0.44 13.73
C ALA A 31 14.85 -1.75 13.80
N SER A 32 14.06 -1.96 14.87
CA SER A 32 13.31 -3.21 15.08
C SER A 32 12.11 -3.32 14.15
N VAL A 33 11.94 -4.50 13.55
CA VAL A 33 10.79 -4.85 12.71
C VAL A 33 10.07 -6.03 13.34
N THR A 34 8.74 -5.96 13.45
CA THR A 34 7.93 -6.96 14.16
C THR A 34 6.83 -7.52 13.29
N TRP A 35 6.43 -8.76 13.58
CA TRP A 35 5.46 -9.51 12.81
C TRP A 35 4.46 -10.22 13.73
N ASP A 36 3.21 -10.38 13.28
CA ASP A 36 2.24 -11.24 13.95
C ASP A 36 2.48 -12.72 13.61
N ALA A 37 1.75 -13.62 14.28
CA ALA A 37 1.87 -15.06 14.08
C ALA A 37 1.43 -15.54 12.69
N ARG A 38 0.69 -14.73 11.93
CA ARG A 38 0.29 -15.01 10.54
C ARG A 38 1.31 -14.48 9.53
N GLY A 39 2.37 -13.82 10.01
CA GLY A 39 3.43 -13.27 9.21
C GLY A 39 3.10 -11.90 8.60
N ASN A 40 2.16 -11.16 9.18
CA ASN A 40 1.93 -9.77 8.81
C ASN A 40 2.88 -8.85 9.58
N LEU A 41 3.41 -7.84 8.89
CA LEU A 41 4.21 -6.79 9.51
C LEU A 41 3.37 -6.02 10.53
N THR A 42 3.74 -5.99 11.80
CA THR A 42 3.03 -5.23 12.84
C THR A 42 3.69 -3.89 13.16
N SER A 43 5.00 -3.78 12.92
CA SER A 43 5.71 -2.50 12.99
C SER A 43 7.01 -2.53 12.21
N ASP A 44 7.34 -1.41 11.56
CA ASP A 44 8.61 -1.15 10.89
C ASP A 44 9.52 -0.18 11.69
N SER A 45 9.28 -0.06 13.01
CA SER A 45 9.84 0.93 13.95
C SER A 45 9.29 2.36 13.84
N VAL A 46 8.73 2.74 12.70
CA VAL A 46 8.19 4.09 12.46
C VAL A 46 6.67 4.09 12.47
N ARG A 47 6.08 3.04 11.93
CA ARG A 47 4.65 2.83 11.73
C ARG A 47 4.24 1.54 12.43
N SER A 48 3.00 1.53 12.87
CA SER A 48 2.33 0.34 13.40
C SER A 48 1.21 -0.06 12.45
N TYR A 49 0.98 -1.36 12.38
CA TYR A 49 0.03 -1.97 11.47
C TYR A 49 -0.85 -2.95 12.24
N THR A 50 -2.16 -2.90 11.98
CA THR A 50 -3.12 -3.83 12.57
C THR A 50 -3.95 -4.49 11.49
N TYR A 51 -4.48 -5.67 11.79
CA TYR A 51 -5.17 -6.50 10.82
C TYR A 51 -6.43 -7.10 11.41
N ASP A 52 -7.44 -7.32 10.58
CA ASP A 52 -8.62 -8.07 10.98
C ASP A 52 -8.38 -9.59 10.93
N ALA A 53 -9.42 -10.35 11.30
CA ALA A 53 -9.40 -11.81 11.28
C ALA A 53 -9.22 -12.39 9.85
N ALA A 54 -9.64 -11.66 8.82
CA ALA A 54 -9.47 -12.02 7.41
C ALA A 54 -8.08 -11.63 6.85
N ASN A 55 -7.17 -11.18 7.72
CA ASN A 55 -5.79 -10.82 7.37
C ASN A 55 -5.67 -9.53 6.54
N ARG A 56 -6.64 -8.63 6.66
CA ARG A 56 -6.69 -7.35 5.93
C ARG A 56 -6.24 -6.22 6.83
N LEU A 57 -5.52 -5.25 6.27
CA LEU A 57 -4.94 -4.14 7.02
C LEU A 57 -6.04 -3.19 7.52
N LEU A 58 -6.18 -3.01 8.83
CA LEU A 58 -7.14 -2.07 9.44
C LEU A 58 -6.51 -0.70 9.70
N THR A 59 -5.26 -0.66 10.13
CA THR A 59 -4.54 0.59 10.38
C THR A 59 -3.11 0.49 9.88
N GLY A 60 -2.56 1.58 9.35
CA GLY A 60 -1.18 1.65 8.88
C GLY A 60 -0.84 2.99 8.26
N GLY A 61 0.40 3.47 8.44
CA GLY A 61 0.88 4.69 7.80
C GLY A 61 0.07 5.97 8.10
N GLY A 62 -0.60 6.04 9.26
CA GLY A 62 -1.48 7.15 9.64
C GLY A 62 -2.88 7.09 9.03
N SER A 63 -3.26 5.96 8.44
CA SER A 63 -4.59 5.73 7.88
C SER A 63 -5.34 4.61 8.60
N THR A 64 -6.67 4.71 8.63
CA THR A 64 -7.58 3.62 8.99
C THR A 64 -8.34 3.19 7.74
N LEU A 65 -8.45 1.88 7.52
CA LEU A 65 -9.03 1.29 6.32
C LEU A 65 -10.30 0.51 6.69
N THR A 66 -11.33 0.65 5.86
CA THR A 66 -12.58 -0.10 5.96
C THR A 66 -12.85 -0.78 4.63
N TYR A 67 -13.33 -2.02 4.69
CA TYR A 67 -13.56 -2.86 3.51
C TYR A 67 -15.06 -3.11 3.30
N ASP A 68 -15.45 -3.30 2.04
CA ASP A 68 -16.78 -3.74 1.68
C ASP A 68 -16.97 -5.26 1.89
N PRO A 69 -18.20 -5.79 1.79
CA PRO A 69 -18.46 -7.23 1.92
C PRO A 69 -17.85 -8.11 0.81
N LEU A 70 -17.36 -7.50 -0.28
CA LEU A 70 -16.68 -8.19 -1.39
C LEU A 70 -15.15 -8.19 -1.20
N ASP A 71 -14.68 -7.82 -0.02
CA ASP A 71 -13.28 -7.82 0.36
C ASP A 71 -12.41 -6.73 -0.27
N ARG A 72 -13.04 -5.63 -0.71
CA ARG A 72 -12.34 -4.52 -1.36
C ARG A 72 -12.27 -3.33 -0.43
N LEU A 73 -11.24 -2.50 -0.60
CA LEU A 73 -11.10 -1.27 0.16
C LEU A 73 -12.27 -0.34 -0.17
N TYR A 74 -13.07 0.01 0.83
CA TYR A 74 -14.24 0.89 0.68
C TYR A 74 -13.91 2.32 1.07
N GLN A 75 -13.20 2.48 2.19
CA GLN A 75 -12.90 3.79 2.76
C GLN A 75 -11.52 3.81 3.42
N MET A 76 -10.83 4.92 3.25
CA MET A 76 -9.68 5.30 4.07
C MET A 76 -9.98 6.61 4.80
N THR A 77 -9.52 6.72 6.05
CA THR A 77 -9.48 7.98 6.81
C THR A 77 -8.05 8.26 7.24
N GLY A 78 -7.69 9.53 7.49
CA GLY A 78 -6.34 9.94 7.87
C GLY A 78 -5.53 10.49 6.69
N THR A 79 -4.27 10.06 6.57
CA THR A 79 -3.30 10.60 5.59
C THR A 79 -3.67 10.35 4.12
N GLY A 80 -4.35 9.23 3.82
CA GLY A 80 -4.82 8.88 2.48
C GLY A 80 -6.34 8.84 2.36
N ALA A 81 -7.04 9.80 2.98
CA ALA A 81 -8.49 9.74 3.10
C ALA A 81 -9.23 9.73 1.75
N GLY A 82 -10.22 8.83 1.61
CA GLY A 82 -11.05 8.73 0.42
C GLY A 82 -12.06 7.57 0.47
N TRP A 83 -13.04 7.61 -0.43
CA TRP A 83 -14.01 6.55 -0.69
C TRP A 83 -13.74 5.96 -2.06
N PHE A 84 -13.65 4.64 -2.13
CA PHE A 84 -13.20 3.91 -3.32
C PHE A 84 -14.40 3.26 -3.98
N GLN A 85 -14.66 3.66 -5.23
CA GLN A 85 -15.80 3.20 -6.00
C GLN A 85 -15.32 2.29 -7.13
N TYR A 86 -16.07 1.22 -7.36
CA TYR A 86 -15.71 0.16 -8.30
C TYR A 86 -16.76 0.00 -9.40
N ASP A 87 -16.30 -0.25 -10.62
CA ASP A 87 -17.10 -0.78 -11.73
C ASP A 87 -16.73 -2.26 -11.91
N GLY A 88 -17.66 -3.16 -11.55
CA GLY A 88 -17.36 -4.58 -11.40
C GLY A 88 -16.22 -4.80 -10.40
N SER A 89 -15.11 -5.39 -10.83
CA SER A 89 -13.90 -5.61 -10.03
C SER A 89 -12.84 -4.51 -10.18
N GLN A 90 -13.05 -3.53 -11.07
CA GLN A 90 -12.08 -2.48 -11.36
C GLN A 90 -12.36 -1.24 -10.51
N LEU A 91 -11.31 -0.61 -9.96
CA LEU A 91 -11.45 0.70 -9.33
C LEU A 91 -11.85 1.70 -10.42
N ALA A 92 -12.97 2.39 -10.21
CA ALA A 92 -13.50 3.38 -11.13
C ALA A 92 -13.24 4.81 -10.63
N GLY A 93 -13.14 5.03 -9.32
CA GLY A 93 -12.81 6.35 -8.83
C GLY A 93 -12.60 6.44 -7.33
N VAL A 94 -12.06 7.59 -6.92
CA VAL A 94 -11.86 7.96 -5.52
C VAL A 94 -12.58 9.27 -5.27
N PHE A 95 -13.30 9.34 -4.16
CA PHE A 95 -14.02 10.53 -3.71
C PHE A 95 -13.42 11.07 -2.42
N ALA A 96 -13.38 12.39 -2.27
CA ALA A 96 -13.04 13.06 -1.02
C ALA A 96 -14.19 12.98 0.00
N ALA A 97 -13.95 13.46 1.23
CA ALA A 97 -14.95 13.45 2.31
C ALA A 97 -16.23 14.22 2.05
N GLY A 98 -16.20 15.19 1.13
CA GLY A 98 -17.40 15.88 0.65
C GLY A 98 -18.09 15.18 -0.53
N LEU A 99 -17.72 13.94 -0.86
CA LEU A 99 -18.20 13.19 -2.04
C LEU A 99 -17.96 13.92 -3.38
N GLY A 100 -16.96 14.80 -3.42
CA GLY A 100 -16.39 15.29 -4.68
C GLY A 100 -15.44 14.24 -5.23
N MET A 101 -15.60 13.89 -6.51
CA MET A 101 -14.68 12.98 -7.19
C MET A 101 -13.29 13.63 -7.30
N VAL A 102 -12.25 12.94 -6.84
CA VAL A 102 -10.86 13.41 -6.91
C VAL A 102 -10.03 12.65 -7.94
N GLU A 103 -10.37 11.39 -8.20
CA GLU A 103 -9.71 10.56 -9.21
C GLU A 103 -10.75 9.72 -9.95
N HIS A 104 -10.56 9.58 -11.26
CA HIS A 104 -11.34 8.70 -12.13
C HIS A 104 -10.37 7.76 -12.86
N TYR A 105 -10.64 6.47 -12.79
CA TYR A 105 -9.91 5.42 -13.48
C TYR A 105 -10.79 4.79 -14.55
N VAL A 106 -10.32 4.81 -15.79
CA VAL A 106 -10.98 4.13 -16.91
C VAL A 106 -10.11 2.95 -17.30
N GLY A 107 -10.66 1.74 -17.22
CA GLY A 107 -9.98 0.52 -17.67
C GLY A 107 -9.66 0.60 -19.17
N GLY A 108 -8.43 0.28 -19.54
CA GLY A 108 -8.07 0.09 -20.95
C GLY A 108 -8.83 -1.10 -21.55
N PRO A 109 -9.03 -1.13 -22.89
CA PRO A 109 -9.68 -2.27 -23.52
C PRO A 109 -8.93 -3.56 -23.18
N ALA A 110 -9.67 -4.60 -22.79
CA ALA A 110 -9.09 -5.93 -22.61
C ALA A 110 -8.35 -6.31 -23.91
N PRO A 111 -7.11 -6.83 -23.85
CA PRO A 111 -6.43 -7.30 -25.05
C PRO A 111 -7.32 -8.37 -25.71
N ALA A 112 -7.64 -8.18 -26.98
CA ALA A 112 -8.29 -9.20 -27.77
C ALA A 112 -7.33 -10.40 -27.83
N PHE A 113 -7.68 -11.49 -27.16
CA PHE A 113 -6.99 -12.76 -27.37
C PHE A 113 -7.30 -13.20 -28.80
N ALA A 114 -6.35 -12.99 -29.71
CA ALA A 114 -6.36 -13.67 -31.00
C ALA A 114 -6.06 -15.15 -30.72
N GLY A 115 -7.07 -15.99 -30.94
CA GLY A 115 -6.94 -17.46 -30.94
C GLY A 115 -6.23 -17.99 -32.17
#